data_AF-A0A9E0KM18-F1
#
_entry.id   AF-A0A9E0KM18-F1
#
_cell.length_a   1.000
_cell.length_b   1.000
_cell.length_c   1.000
_cell.angle_alpha   90.00
_cell.angle_beta   90.00
_cell.angle_gamma   90.00
#
_symmetry.space_group_name_H-M   'P 1'
#
loop_
_entity.id
_entity.type
_entity.pdbx_description
1 polymer ?
#
loop_
_entity_poly.entity_id
_entity_poly.type
_entity_poly.pdbx_seq_one_letter_code
_entity_poly.pdbx_strand_id
1 'polypeptide(L)'
;MANIVELNQMSNDKLERTLEEAREEMFNLRFQKASSRLENTDRLRQVRRDIAQLETVLHQRELATAAAATDSEIAPVLKGKEWQANARFNYEDSAWQVEFNEKGGKGLATAWVNLNKARPKGRSAKQPRLVVRHEVAR
;
A
#
# COMPACT_ATOMS: atom_id res chain seq x y z
N MET A 1 -1.92 8.75 -17.26
CA MET A 1 -2.28 7.83 -16.17
C MET A 1 -1.15 6.83 -16.05
N ALA A 2 -0.54 6.71 -14.88
CA ALA A 2 0.36 5.60 -14.59
C ALA A 2 -0.48 4.31 -14.50
N ASN A 3 0.02 3.21 -15.03
CA ASN A 3 -0.65 1.93 -14.90
C ASN A 3 -0.56 1.46 -13.43
N ILE A 4 -1.62 0.85 -12.88
CA ILE A 4 -1.61 0.30 -11.51
C ILE A 4 -0.42 -0.65 -11.31
N VAL A 5 -0.01 -1.34 -12.37
CA VAL A 5 1.15 -2.23 -12.35
C VAL A 5 2.44 -1.47 -12.06
N GLU A 6 2.61 -0.30 -12.67
CA GLU A 6 3.78 0.56 -12.47
C GLU A 6 3.80 1.14 -11.05
N LEU A 7 2.65 1.61 -10.55
CA LEU A 7 2.53 2.15 -9.19
C LEU A 7 2.92 1.10 -8.14
N ASN A 8 2.49 -0.15 -8.32
CA ASN A 8 2.82 -1.23 -7.41
C ASN A 8 4.32 -1.59 -7.39
N GLN A 9 5.08 -1.24 -8.43
CA GLN A 9 6.52 -1.48 -8.53
C GLN A 9 7.37 -0.32 -7.98
N MET A 10 6.78 0.87 -7.80
CA MET A 10 7.50 2.03 -7.26
C MET A 10 7.84 1.86 -5.77
N SER A 11 8.91 2.53 -5.32
CA SER A 11 9.22 2.65 -3.89
C SER A 11 8.19 3.51 -3.15
N ASN A 12 8.09 3.36 -1.83
CA ASN A 12 7.20 4.18 -1.01
C ASN A 12 7.51 5.67 -1.17
N ASP A 13 8.78 6.06 -1.06
CA ASP A 13 9.21 7.46 -1.21
C ASP A 13 8.81 8.07 -2.57
N LYS A 14 8.89 7.27 -3.64
CA LYS A 14 8.50 7.73 -4.97
C LYS A 14 6.99 7.90 -5.07
N LEU A 15 6.21 6.97 -4.53
CA LEU A 15 4.75 7.08 -4.48
C LEU A 15 4.29 8.31 -3.68
N GLU A 16 4.91 8.57 -2.53
CA GLU A 16 4.60 9.74 -1.70
C GLU A 16 4.92 11.05 -2.40
N ARG A 17 6.09 11.15 -3.04
CA ARG A 17 6.46 12.32 -3.85
C ARG A 17 5.48 12.55 -4.99
N THR A 18 5.15 11.52 -5.76
CA THR A 18 4.20 11.62 -6.86
C THR A 18 2.79 11.98 -6.37
N LEU A 19 2.40 11.54 -5.16
CA LEU A 19 1.14 11.92 -4.54
C LEU A 19 1.12 13.41 -4.15
N GLU A 20 2.23 13.93 -3.63
CA GLU A 20 2.37 15.36 -3.29
C GLU A 20 2.30 16.24 -4.56
N GLU A 21 3.03 15.87 -5.61
CA GLU A 21 2.99 16.54 -6.91
C GLU A 21 1.56 16.54 -7.50
N ALA A 22 0.86 15.41 -7.44
CA ALA A 22 -0.52 15.31 -7.94
C ALA A 22 -1.50 16.17 -7.13
N ARG A 23 -1.28 16.31 -5.81
CA ARG A 23 -2.09 17.18 -4.94
C ARG A 23 -1.85 18.65 -5.24
N GLU A 24 -0.61 19.05 -5.48
CA GLU A 24 -0.26 20.40 -5.90
C GLU A 24 -0.89 20.73 -7.26
N GLU A 25 -0.80 19.82 -8.23
CA GLU A 25 -1.46 19.98 -9.52
C GLU A 25 -2.98 20.15 -9.36
N MET A 26 -3.62 19.31 -8.54
CA MET A 26 -5.05 19.42 -8.24
C MET A 26 -5.41 20.79 -7.64
N PHE A 27 -4.58 21.32 -6.74
CA PHE A 27 -4.78 22.65 -6.17
C PHE A 27 -4.71 23.73 -7.25
N ASN A 28 -3.68 23.70 -8.10
CA ASN A 28 -3.52 24.64 -9.20
C ASN A 28 -4.69 24.59 -10.20
N LEU A 29 -5.15 23.38 -10.56
CA LEU A 29 -6.30 23.20 -11.45
C LEU A 29 -7.61 23.74 -10.83
N ARG A 30 -7.80 23.59 -9.51
CA ARG A 30 -8.96 24.17 -8.81
C ARG A 30 -8.91 25.69 -8.82
N PHE A 31 -7.72 26.28 -8.65
CA PHE A 31 -7.52 27.73 -8.73
C PHE A 31 -7.81 28.28 -10.14
N GLN A 32 -7.30 27.61 -11.18
CA GLN A 32 -7.58 27.96 -12.57
C GLN A 32 -9.07 27.84 -12.91
N LYS A 33 -9.74 26.79 -12.40
CA LYS A 33 -11.18 26.59 -12.56
C LYS A 33 -11.97 27.72 -11.92
N ALA A 34 -11.63 28.11 -10.69
CA ALA A 34 -12.30 29.22 -9.99
C ALA A 34 -12.11 30.56 -10.74
N SER A 35 -10.94 30.76 -11.35
CA SER A 35 -10.64 31.93 -12.18
C SER A 35 -11.25 31.88 -13.59
N SER A 36 -11.97 30.81 -13.95
CA SER A 36 -12.51 30.57 -15.30
C SER A 36 -11.46 30.60 -16.43
N ARG A 37 -10.20 30.26 -16.11
CA ARG A 37 -9.07 30.21 -17.07
C ARG A 37 -8.62 28.78 -17.39
N LEU A 38 -9.38 27.79 -16.94
CA LEU A 38 -9.05 26.39 -17.14
C LEU A 38 -9.46 25.95 -18.54
N GLU A 39 -8.48 25.69 -19.41
CA GLU A 39 -8.72 25.20 -20.76
C GLU A 39 -9.13 23.72 -20.78
N ASN A 40 -8.43 22.87 -20.01
CA ASN A 40 -8.66 21.42 -19.98
C ASN A 40 -9.35 20.98 -18.68
N THR A 41 -10.68 20.88 -18.73
CA THR A 41 -11.49 20.46 -17.57
C THR A 41 -11.40 18.97 -17.28
N ASP A 42 -11.07 18.13 -18.26
CA ASP A 42 -10.92 16.69 -18.08
C ASP A 42 -9.73 16.34 -17.18
N ARG A 43 -8.69 17.19 -17.18
CA ARG A 43 -7.49 17.00 -16.36
C ARG A 43 -7.83 16.89 -14.87
N LEU A 44 -8.81 17.65 -14.37
CA LEU A 44 -9.29 17.54 -12.98
C LEU A 44 -9.76 16.13 -12.64
N ARG A 45 -10.50 15.49 -13.54
CA ARG A 45 -11.00 14.13 -13.32
C ARG A 45 -9.85 13.11 -13.35
N GLN A 46 -8.86 13.32 -14.22
CA GLN A 46 -7.68 12.46 -14.32
C GLN A 46 -6.84 12.55 -13.05
N VAL A 47 -6.43 13.75 -12.63
CA VAL A 47 -5.61 13.95 -11.43
C VAL A 47 -6.32 13.42 -10.18
N ARG A 48 -7.65 13.58 -10.07
CA ARG A 48 -8.41 13.00 -8.96
C ARG A 48 -8.31 11.47 -8.92
N ARG A 49 -8.32 10.81 -10.08
CA ARG A 49 -8.17 9.35 -10.18
C ARG A 49 -6.74 8.94 -9.86
N ASP A 50 -5.75 9.67 -10.34
CA ASP A 50 -4.34 9.40 -10.08
C ASP A 50 -4.06 9.48 -8.56
N ILE A 51 -4.54 10.53 -7.87
CA ILE A 51 -4.48 10.65 -6.40
C ILE A 51 -5.13 9.44 -5.72
N ALA A 52 -6.37 9.09 -6.11
CA ALA A 52 -7.07 7.97 -5.49
C ALA A 52 -6.34 6.63 -5.68
N GLN A 53 -5.72 6.40 -6.84
CA GLN A 53 -4.93 5.20 -7.10
C GLN A 53 -3.66 5.16 -6.24
N LEU A 54 -2.92 6.26 -6.17
CA LEU A 54 -1.72 6.39 -5.33
C LEU A 54 -2.03 6.14 -3.86
N GLU A 55 -3.07 6.80 -3.33
CA GLU A 55 -3.55 6.59 -1.96
C GLU A 55 -4.00 5.15 -1.72
N THR A 56 -4.67 4.53 -2.69
CA THR A 56 -5.09 3.12 -2.58
C THR A 56 -3.89 2.18 -2.48
N VAL A 57 -2.85 2.37 -3.29
CA VAL A 57 -1.65 1.51 -3.26
C VAL A 57 -0.90 1.66 -1.93
N LEU A 58 -0.70 2.90 -1.46
CA LEU A 58 -0.08 3.16 -0.16
C LEU A 58 -0.89 2.50 0.96
N HIS A 59 -2.21 2.67 0.95
CA HIS A 59 -3.08 2.07 1.95
C HIS A 59 -3.08 0.53 1.91
N GLN A 60 -3.04 -0.08 0.72
CA GLN A 60 -2.90 -1.54 0.60
C GLN A 60 -1.57 -2.03 1.19
N ARG A 61 -0.46 -1.31 0.99
CA ARG A 61 0.84 -1.62 1.61
C ARG A 61 0.77 -1.55 3.13
N GLU A 62 0.15 -0.52 3.67
CA GLU A 62 -0.08 -0.37 5.12
C GLU A 62 -0.91 -1.53 5.67
N LEU A 63 -2.04 -1.85 5.05
CA LEU A 63 -2.92 -2.96 5.46
C LEU A 63 -2.21 -4.31 5.41
N ALA A 64 -1.43 -4.57 4.36
CA ALA A 64 -0.64 -5.79 4.25
C ALA A 64 0.40 -5.88 5.37
N THR A 65 1.10 -4.78 5.64
CA THR A 65 2.11 -4.70 6.70
C THR A 65 1.48 -4.91 8.08
N ALA A 66 0.36 -4.26 8.35
CA ALA A 66 -0.36 -4.40 9.61
C ALA A 66 -0.86 -5.84 9.80
N ALA A 67 -1.48 -6.44 8.77
CA ALA A 67 -1.96 -7.81 8.82
C ALA A 67 -0.82 -8.81 9.07
N ALA A 68 0.32 -8.63 8.41
CA ALA A 68 1.51 -9.45 8.62
C ALA A 68 2.10 -9.28 10.03
N ALA A 69 2.18 -8.05 10.54
CA ALA A 69 2.73 -7.78 11.88
C ALA A 69 1.85 -8.34 13.01
N THR A 70 0.53 -8.45 12.80
CA THR A 70 -0.41 -9.03 13.77
C THR A 70 -0.44 -10.56 13.79
N ASP A 71 0.24 -11.23 12.85
CA ASP A 71 0.22 -12.69 12.80
C ASP A 71 0.90 -13.31 14.03
N SER A 72 0.34 -14.40 14.54
CA SER A 72 0.77 -15.00 15.82
C SER A 72 2.23 -15.45 15.82
N GLU A 73 2.77 -15.80 14.66
CA GLU A 73 4.13 -16.29 14.48
C GLU A 73 5.15 -15.16 14.28
N ILE A 74 4.73 -14.03 13.69
CA ILE A 74 5.62 -12.91 13.36
C ILE A 74 5.67 -11.90 14.53
N ALA A 75 4.54 -11.66 15.19
CA ALA A 75 4.43 -10.75 16.33
C ALA A 75 5.51 -10.95 17.42
N PRO A 76 5.85 -12.19 17.85
CA PRO A 76 6.91 -12.38 18.85
C PRO A 76 8.31 -12.02 18.33
N VAL A 77 8.58 -12.17 17.04
CA VAL A 77 9.88 -11.89 16.40
C VAL A 77 10.14 -10.38 16.31
N LEU A 78 9.08 -9.63 16.03
CA LEU A 78 9.13 -8.17 15.91
C LEU A 78 9.13 -7.46 17.28
N LYS A 79 8.65 -8.13 18.34
CA LYS A 79 8.50 -7.53 19.66
C LYS A 79 9.86 -7.14 20.24
N GLY A 80 10.05 -5.85 20.50
CA GLY A 80 11.26 -5.30 21.12
C GLY A 80 12.39 -4.95 20.15
N LYS A 81 12.16 -4.99 18.83
CA LYS A 81 13.13 -4.61 17.80
C LYS A 81 12.66 -3.41 16.98
N GLU A 82 13.60 -2.59 16.51
CA GLU A 82 13.33 -1.60 15.46
C GLU A 82 13.40 -2.28 14.09
N TRP A 83 12.24 -2.40 13.44
CA TRP A 83 12.10 -3.04 12.13
C TRP A 83 11.61 -2.05 11.07
N GLN A 84 11.98 -2.33 9.83
CA GLN A 84 11.45 -1.70 8.63
C GLN A 84 10.74 -2.77 7.79
N ALA A 85 9.61 -2.40 7.22
CA ALA A 85 8.83 -3.29 6.36
C ALA A 85 8.90 -2.83 4.90
N ASN A 86 9.16 -3.77 4.00
CA ASN A 86 9.03 -3.56 2.57
C ASN A 86 7.87 -4.42 2.06
N ALA A 87 6.83 -3.76 1.54
CA ALA A 87 5.66 -4.43 0.99
C ALA A 87 5.67 -4.32 -0.54
N ARG A 88 5.74 -5.46 -1.21
CA ARG A 88 5.66 -5.57 -2.67
C ARG A 88 4.52 -6.49 -3.07
N PHE A 89 3.79 -6.14 -4.11
CA PHE A 89 2.77 -7.03 -4.65
C PHE A 89 3.40 -8.07 -5.58
N ASN A 90 3.18 -9.34 -5.28
CA ASN A 90 3.53 -10.45 -6.17
C ASN A 90 2.31 -10.82 -7.03
N TYR A 91 2.45 -10.66 -8.35
CA TYR A 91 1.39 -10.95 -9.32
C TYR A 91 1.15 -12.45 -9.54
N GLU A 92 2.19 -13.28 -9.44
CA GLU A 92 2.07 -14.74 -9.61
C GLU A 92 1.23 -15.33 -8.48
N ASP A 93 1.53 -14.92 -7.25
CA ASP A 93 0.82 -15.38 -6.04
C ASP A 93 -0.45 -14.57 -5.74
N SER A 94 -0.70 -13.47 -6.47
CA SER A 94 -1.77 -12.50 -6.19
C SER A 94 -1.82 -12.07 -4.71
N ALA A 95 -0.64 -11.87 -4.12
CA ALA A 95 -0.45 -11.60 -2.69
C ALA A 95 0.59 -10.51 -2.45
N TRP A 96 0.43 -9.78 -1.36
CA TRP A 96 1.42 -8.84 -0.87
C TRP A 96 2.51 -9.59 -0.12
N GLN A 97 3.74 -9.56 -0.64
CA GLN A 97 4.92 -10.01 0.07
C GLN A 97 5.42 -8.86 0.95
N VAL A 98 5.40 -9.07 2.27
CA VAL A 98 5.88 -8.13 3.28
C VAL A 98 7.14 -8.70 3.90
N GLU A 99 8.25 -8.03 3.71
CA GLU A 99 9.55 -8.38 4.28
C GLU A 99 9.84 -7.46 5.47
N PHE A 100 10.06 -8.04 6.63
CA PHE A 100 10.47 -7.34 7.84
C PHE A 100 11.98 -7.47 8.00
N ASN A 101 12.67 -6.35 8.01
CA ASN A 101 14.12 -6.27 8.18
C ASN A 101 14.43 -5.46 9.44
N GLU A 102 15.43 -5.90 10.21
CA GLU A 102 16.02 -5.10 11.27
C GLU A 102 16.78 -3.91 10.65
N LYS A 103 16.90 -2.78 11.36
CA LYS A 103 17.57 -1.57 10.87
C LYS A 103 19.04 -1.80 10.41
N GLY A 104 19.65 -2.92 10.81
CA GLY A 104 20.97 -3.40 10.36
C GLY A 104 20.97 -4.31 9.12
N GLY A 105 19.83 -4.47 8.42
CA GLY A 105 19.71 -5.26 7.19
C GLY A 105 19.50 -6.76 7.38
N LYS A 106 19.39 -7.24 8.63
CA LYS A 106 19.08 -8.66 8.90
C LYS A 106 17.58 -8.91 8.72
N GLY A 107 17.22 -9.84 7.84
CA GLY A 107 15.83 -10.27 7.66
C GLY A 107 15.28 -10.94 8.93
N LEU A 108 14.12 -10.52 9.39
CA LEU A 108 13.42 -11.06 10.56
C LEU A 108 12.32 -12.03 10.16
N ALA A 109 11.48 -11.64 9.21
CA ALA A 109 10.39 -12.46 8.72
C ALA A 109 9.90 -11.98 7.34
N THR A 110 9.35 -12.89 6.55
CA THR A 110 8.66 -12.59 5.31
C THR A 110 7.25 -13.16 5.37
N ALA A 111 6.24 -12.37 5.02
CA ALA A 111 4.84 -12.77 5.06
C ALA A 111 4.19 -12.55 3.69
N TRP A 112 3.30 -13.45 3.30
CA TRP A 112 2.46 -13.31 2.11
C TRP A 112 1.03 -13.05 2.55
N VAL A 113 0.54 -11.85 2.28
CA VAL A 113 -0.77 -11.36 2.71
C VAL A 113 -1.68 -11.19 1.51
N ASN A 114 -2.80 -11.92 1.50
CA ASN A 114 -3.82 -11.75 0.48
C ASN A 114 -4.94 -10.86 1.03
N LEU A 115 -4.94 -9.60 0.61
CA LEU A 115 -5.97 -8.61 0.98
C LEU A 115 -7.32 -8.82 0.27
N ASN A 116 -7.36 -9.63 -0.78
CA ASN A 116 -8.58 -9.92 -1.54
C ASN A 116 -9.43 -11.02 -0.89
N LYS A 117 -8.99 -11.61 0.22
CA LYS A 117 -9.82 -12.56 0.97
C LYS A 117 -11.12 -11.88 1.42
N ALA A 118 -12.23 -12.46 0.99
CA ALA A 118 -13.56 -11.88 1.17
C ALA A 118 -13.84 -11.52 2.63
N ARG A 119 -14.35 -10.31 2.85
CA ARG A 119 -14.80 -9.87 4.18
C ARG A 119 -15.92 -10.81 4.65
N PRO A 120 -15.87 -11.30 5.89
CA PRO A 120 -16.86 -12.23 6.41
C PRO A 120 -18.26 -11.60 6.32
N LYS A 121 -19.20 -12.31 5.70
CA LYS A 121 -20.61 -11.89 5.64
C LYS A 121 -21.32 -12.36 6.90
N GLY A 122 -21.93 -11.43 7.63
CA GLY A 122 -22.72 -11.70 8.84
C GLY A 122 -22.07 -11.19 10.12
N ARG A 123 -22.90 -10.87 11.12
CA ARG A 123 -22.51 -10.16 12.36
C ARG A 123 -21.59 -10.98 13.28
N SER A 124 -21.52 -12.29 13.10
CA SER A 124 -20.72 -13.24 13.90
C SER A 124 -19.62 -13.95 13.10
N ALA A 125 -19.40 -13.56 11.85
CA ALA A 125 -18.45 -14.26 11.01
C ALA A 125 -17.00 -13.85 11.37
N LYS A 126 -16.18 -14.86 11.67
CA LYS A 126 -14.78 -14.69 12.12
C LYS A 126 -13.98 -13.94 11.06
N GLN A 127 -13.10 -13.01 11.50
CA GLN A 127 -12.23 -12.28 10.58
C GLN A 127 -11.42 -13.26 9.71
N PRO A 128 -11.26 -12.98 8.42
CA PRO A 128 -10.57 -13.90 7.53
C PRO A 128 -9.08 -13.85 7.85
N ARG A 129 -8.41 -15.00 7.84
CA ARG A 129 -6.94 -15.05 7.93
C ARG A 129 -6.35 -14.46 6.66
N LEU A 130 -5.83 -13.24 6.72
CA LEU A 130 -5.26 -12.53 5.57
C LEU A 130 -3.87 -13.04 5.19
N VAL A 131 -3.07 -13.44 6.18
CA VAL A 131 -1.76 -14.09 5.95
C VAL A 131 -1.99 -15.51 5.42
N VAL A 132 -1.41 -15.79 4.26
CA VAL A 132 -1.50 -17.08 3.55
C VAL A 132 -0.30 -17.96 3.89
N ARG A 133 0.89 -17.35 3.96
CA ARG A 133 2.16 -17.99 4.29
C ARG A 133 3.01 -16.99 5.08
N HIS A 134 3.84 -17.48 5.98
CA HIS A 134 4.91 -16.72 6.61
C HIS A 134 6.17 -17.57 6.65
N GLU A 135 7.31 -16.90 6.66
CA GLU A 135 8.64 -17.46 6.88
C GLU A 135 9.33 -16.60 7.92
N VAL A 136 9.80 -17.21 9.00
CA VAL A 136 10.53 -16.53 10.06
C VAL A 136 11.99 -16.89 9.93
N ALA A 137 12.87 -15.88 9.98
CA ALA A 137 14.31 -16.12 10.02
C ALA A 137 14.65 -16.79 11.36
N ARG A 138 15.14 -18.03 11.28
CA ARG A 138 15.50 -18.87 12.43
C ARG A 138 16.83 -18.46 13.05
#